data_AF-A0A0Q4K1C5-F1
#
_entry.id   AF-A0A0Q4K1C5-F1
#
_cell.length_a   1.000
_cell.length_b   1.000
_cell.length_c   1.000
_cell.angle_alpha   90.00
_cell.angle_beta   90.00
_cell.angle_gamma   90.00
#
_symmetry.space_group_name_H-M   'P 1'
#
loop_
_entity.id
_entity.type
_entity.pdbx_description
1 polymer ?
#
loop_
_entity_poly.entity_id
_entity_poly.type
_entity_poly.pdbx_seq_one_letter_code
_entity_poly.pdbx_strand_id
1 'polypeptide(L)'
;MIRLLLLLALTFGLASSASADDIAATGRGVVRVVTIAVVDDQVVGFGHGSGFAVAPNRIVTNAHVVDLAERYPDNVVVGIVPTEGTKSYQGKVIAYDSQRDLALIEFTGARLPPSALYTGPMNEGDAVVSLGFPGNVDLATARSAADYIRPMTPVRSEGVLSGRRVLSDIEVLLHTASIARGNSGGPLLDRCGRVIGVNSAITRGEEGDSTFGFAIADTELAGFLRDSKQPYASIGTGCTSIEDRLRQDSDADARATADAASARRDAAAQDALAREGAVEKARTEAAHTRENVMAIAGLLLVAGALVIGSAGLLESRGQRRQAIWAVSIGGVAVLVAIIVFVLRPSGEVDVPLSALPKSRLATPDVALGKLMCTLIPERSRITISSSEDVPIDWGAKGCMNGKTQYVGANGRYDRVLVPDAEQTVSVLSFDPATRIYSNTRYLMSAAGMAAARTARGVVPNVCGMDDTALAKLTSQQAAIRAVLPPLPNEKLVYSCKSAR
;
A
#
# COMPACT_ATOMS: atom_id res chain seq x y z
N MET A 1 -30.58 11.98 -54.76
CA MET A 1 -30.13 10.73 -54.10
C MET A 1 -28.70 10.87 -53.59
N ILE A 2 -28.44 11.87 -52.74
CA ILE A 2 -27.12 12.11 -52.11
C ILE A 2 -27.41 12.55 -50.68
N ARG A 3 -28.04 11.65 -49.94
CA ARG A 3 -28.16 11.62 -48.48
C ARG A 3 -28.10 10.15 -48.14
N LEU A 4 -27.40 9.80 -47.06
CA LEU A 4 -27.31 8.46 -46.47
C LEU A 4 -26.10 7.60 -46.90
N LEU A 5 -24.86 8.02 -46.62
CA LEU A 5 -23.72 7.08 -46.56
C LEU A 5 -22.49 7.55 -45.76
N LEU A 6 -22.58 8.62 -44.94
CA LEU A 6 -21.43 9.18 -44.22
C LEU A 6 -21.56 9.20 -42.68
N LEU A 7 -22.47 8.40 -42.12
CA LEU A 7 -22.75 8.36 -40.67
C LEU A 7 -22.65 6.97 -40.05
N LEU A 8 -21.83 6.08 -40.63
CA LEU A 8 -21.59 4.76 -40.07
C LEU A 8 -20.10 4.36 -40.08
N ALA A 9 -19.20 5.31 -39.83
CA ALA A 9 -17.88 4.97 -39.29
C ALA A 9 -18.04 4.80 -37.78
N LEU A 10 -18.63 3.66 -37.39
CA LEU A 10 -18.64 3.18 -36.02
C LEU A 10 -17.21 3.25 -35.50
N THR A 11 -17.07 4.05 -34.46
CA THR A 11 -16.10 3.99 -33.38
C THR A 11 -15.81 2.54 -32.96
N PHE A 12 -15.01 1.82 -33.72
CA PHE A 12 -14.13 0.79 -33.17
C PHE A 12 -12.85 1.49 -32.74
N GLY A 13 -12.99 2.30 -31.69
CA GLY A 13 -11.86 2.51 -30.81
C GLY A 13 -11.55 1.16 -30.20
N LEU A 14 -10.61 0.42 -30.80
CA LEU A 14 -9.85 -0.59 -30.08
C LEU A 14 -9.06 0.18 -29.01
N ALA A 15 -9.73 0.57 -27.93
CA ALA A 15 -9.07 0.74 -26.66
C ALA A 15 -8.57 -0.66 -26.32
N SER A 16 -7.34 -0.96 -26.75
CA SER A 16 -6.58 -2.00 -26.08
C SER A 16 -6.53 -1.54 -24.63
N SER A 17 -7.33 -2.17 -23.78
CA SER A 17 -7.15 -2.07 -22.34
C SER A 17 -5.68 -2.37 -22.12
N ALA A 18 -4.90 -1.37 -21.76
CA ALA A 18 -3.49 -1.54 -21.50
C ALA A 18 -3.37 -2.31 -20.19
N SER A 19 -3.56 -3.63 -20.24
CA SER A 19 -3.40 -4.53 -19.11
C SER A 19 -1.97 -4.38 -18.58
N ALA A 20 -1.80 -4.36 -17.26
CA ALA A 20 -0.47 -4.45 -16.69
C ALA A 20 0.15 -5.80 -17.11
N ASP A 21 1.17 -5.76 -17.97
CA ASP A 21 1.88 -6.97 -18.41
C ASP A 21 2.92 -7.35 -17.33
N ASP A 22 2.44 -8.03 -16.28
CA ASP A 22 3.27 -8.50 -15.17
C ASP A 22 4.31 -9.52 -15.62
N ILE A 23 4.03 -10.26 -16.70
CA ILE A 23 4.99 -11.16 -17.34
C ILE A 23 6.13 -10.36 -17.95
N ALA A 24 5.84 -9.30 -18.71
CA ALA A 24 6.88 -8.41 -19.25
C ALA A 24 7.67 -7.73 -18.13
N ALA A 25 7.04 -7.41 -17.01
CA ALA A 25 7.73 -6.86 -15.85
C ALA A 25 8.76 -7.83 -15.26
N THR A 26 8.36 -9.09 -15.12
CA THR A 26 9.22 -10.18 -14.64
C THR A 26 10.32 -10.51 -15.65
N GLY A 27 10.01 -10.46 -16.95
CA GLY A 27 10.96 -10.71 -18.04
C GLY A 27 12.19 -9.80 -18.04
N ARG A 28 12.12 -8.62 -17.41
CA ARG A 28 13.28 -7.73 -17.24
C ARG A 28 14.31 -8.25 -16.23
N GLY A 29 13.90 -9.15 -15.33
CA GLY A 29 14.78 -9.86 -14.40
C GLY A 29 15.34 -11.17 -14.96
N VAL A 30 14.85 -11.61 -16.11
CA VAL A 30 15.33 -12.81 -16.82
C VAL A 30 16.63 -12.48 -17.56
N VAL A 31 17.55 -13.42 -17.60
CA VAL A 31 18.87 -13.27 -18.21
C VAL A 31 19.21 -14.47 -19.06
N ARG A 32 20.00 -14.27 -20.11
CA ARG A 32 20.71 -15.36 -20.76
C ARG A 32 22.00 -15.61 -19.99
N VAL A 33 22.26 -16.87 -19.69
CA VAL A 33 23.50 -17.33 -19.07
C VAL A 33 24.32 -17.97 -20.17
N VAL A 34 25.56 -17.53 -20.35
CA VAL A 34 26.51 -18.12 -21.30
C VAL A 34 27.72 -18.68 -20.57
N THR A 35 28.25 -19.80 -21.04
CA THR A 35 29.51 -20.37 -20.57
C THR A 35 30.48 -20.42 -21.74
N ILE A 36 31.68 -19.86 -21.54
CA ILE A 36 32.70 -19.76 -22.57
C ILE A 36 33.95 -20.45 -22.05
N ALA A 37 34.32 -21.57 -22.66
CA ALA A 37 35.55 -22.29 -22.34
C ALA A 37 36.71 -21.73 -23.17
N VAL A 38 37.78 -21.32 -22.49
CA VAL A 38 38.99 -20.74 -23.06
C VAL A 38 40.20 -21.60 -22.70
N VAL A 39 40.95 -21.99 -23.72
CA VAL A 39 42.23 -22.71 -23.60
C VAL A 39 43.20 -22.03 -24.54
N ASP A 40 44.38 -21.65 -24.05
CA ASP A 40 45.43 -20.96 -24.82
C ASP A 40 44.91 -19.72 -25.59
N ASP A 41 44.13 -18.88 -24.91
CA ASP A 41 43.46 -17.69 -25.47
C ASP A 41 42.50 -17.97 -26.65
N GLN A 42 42.11 -19.22 -26.88
CA GLN A 42 41.12 -19.64 -27.88
C GLN A 42 39.81 -20.09 -27.23
N VAL A 43 38.68 -19.69 -27.79
CA VAL A 43 37.36 -20.20 -27.40
C VAL A 43 37.20 -21.61 -27.95
N VAL A 44 37.23 -22.60 -27.07
CA VAL A 44 37.13 -24.03 -27.41
C VAL A 44 35.76 -24.63 -27.09
N GLY A 45 34.90 -23.91 -26.38
CA GLY A 45 33.55 -24.36 -26.04
C GLY A 45 32.62 -23.21 -25.73
N PHE A 46 31.34 -23.38 -26.08
CA PHE A 46 30.27 -22.42 -25.83
C PHE A 46 29.00 -23.15 -25.38
N GLY A 47 28.47 -22.76 -24.24
CA GLY A 47 27.17 -23.18 -23.73
C GLY A 47 26.29 -21.98 -23.46
N HIS A 48 24.97 -22.18 -23.50
CA HIS A 48 24.01 -21.15 -23.09
C HIS A 48 22.76 -21.76 -22.45
N GLY A 49 22.13 -20.96 -21.62
CA GLY A 49 20.86 -21.23 -20.97
C GLY A 49 20.19 -19.93 -20.54
N SER A 50 19.21 -20.06 -19.68
CA SER A 50 18.45 -18.94 -19.11
C SER A 50 18.66 -18.88 -17.60
N GLY A 51 18.32 -17.75 -17.01
CA GLY A 51 18.31 -17.54 -15.57
C GLY A 51 17.35 -16.41 -15.22
N PHE A 52 17.10 -16.20 -13.94
CA PHE A 52 16.31 -15.06 -13.47
C PHE A 52 16.77 -14.56 -12.11
N ALA A 53 16.60 -13.26 -11.89
CA ALA A 53 17.02 -12.59 -10.67
C ALA A 53 16.18 -13.01 -9.47
N VAL A 54 16.84 -13.44 -8.40
CA VAL A 54 16.24 -13.65 -7.06
C VAL A 54 16.65 -12.55 -6.08
N ALA A 55 17.68 -11.78 -6.45
CA ALA A 55 18.08 -10.53 -5.81
C ALA A 55 18.71 -9.59 -6.85
N PRO A 56 18.91 -8.29 -6.55
CA PRO A 56 19.39 -7.35 -7.55
C PRO A 56 20.69 -7.74 -8.26
N ASN A 57 21.57 -8.46 -7.58
CA ASN A 57 22.88 -8.88 -8.09
C ASN A 57 23.05 -10.41 -8.13
N ARG A 58 21.95 -11.17 -8.01
CA ARG A 58 22.00 -12.65 -7.96
C ARG A 58 20.88 -13.28 -8.77
N ILE A 59 21.24 -14.24 -9.61
CA ILE A 59 20.33 -14.99 -10.46
C ILE A 59 20.39 -16.49 -10.15
N VAL A 60 19.27 -17.17 -10.31
CA VAL A 60 19.20 -18.63 -10.33
C VAL A 60 19.21 -19.10 -11.78
N THR A 61 19.83 -20.26 -12.01
CA THR A 61 19.78 -21.03 -13.26
C THR A 61 19.84 -22.53 -12.93
N ASN A 62 19.85 -23.40 -13.94
CA ASN A 62 20.10 -24.82 -13.72
C ASN A 62 21.57 -25.12 -13.48
N ALA A 63 21.86 -26.13 -12.67
CA ALA A 63 23.23 -26.58 -12.42
C ALA A 63 23.92 -27.04 -13.71
N HIS A 64 23.21 -27.78 -14.58
CA HIS A 64 23.78 -28.25 -15.84
C HIS A 64 24.18 -27.12 -16.81
N VAL A 65 23.59 -25.92 -16.70
CA VAL A 65 23.97 -24.75 -17.53
C VAL A 65 25.37 -24.26 -17.19
N VAL A 66 25.77 -24.40 -15.92
CA VAL A 66 27.07 -23.92 -15.40
C VAL A 66 28.02 -25.04 -15.01
N ASP A 67 27.68 -26.29 -15.29
CA ASP A 67 28.47 -27.47 -14.88
C ASP A 67 29.93 -27.42 -15.37
N LEU A 68 30.16 -26.92 -16.58
CA LEU A 68 31.51 -26.72 -17.11
C LEU A 68 32.30 -25.67 -16.30
N ALA A 69 31.64 -24.62 -15.81
CA ALA A 69 32.28 -23.59 -14.98
C ALA A 69 32.67 -24.12 -13.60
N GLU A 70 31.90 -25.05 -13.06
CA GLU A 70 32.22 -25.72 -11.80
C GLU A 70 33.38 -26.72 -11.96
N ARG A 71 33.40 -27.49 -13.06
CA ARG A 71 34.46 -28.47 -13.33
C ARG A 71 35.80 -27.84 -13.71
N TYR A 72 35.79 -26.70 -14.40
CA TYR A 72 36.98 -26.06 -14.96
C TYR A 72 36.98 -24.54 -14.67
N PRO A 73 37.08 -24.12 -13.39
CA PRO A 73 36.88 -22.73 -12.97
C PRO A 73 37.93 -21.75 -13.53
N ASP A 74 39.13 -22.24 -13.85
CA ASP A 74 40.21 -21.42 -14.42
C ASP A 74 40.08 -21.23 -15.94
N ASN A 75 39.26 -22.03 -16.61
CA ASN A 75 39.14 -22.05 -18.07
C ASN A 75 37.77 -21.61 -18.56
N VAL A 76 36.74 -21.59 -17.70
CA VAL A 76 35.37 -21.34 -18.13
C VAL A 76 34.82 -20.08 -17.49
N VAL A 77 34.47 -19.11 -18.34
CA VAL A 77 33.85 -17.85 -17.91
C VAL A 77 32.33 -17.96 -18.01
N VAL A 78 31.65 -17.57 -16.93
CA VAL A 78 30.19 -17.40 -16.93
C VAL A 78 29.85 -15.95 -17.28
N GLY A 79 29.06 -15.76 -18.32
CA GLY A 79 28.51 -14.47 -18.71
C GLY A 79 27.01 -14.37 -18.41
N ILE A 80 26.60 -13.26 -17.81
CA ILE A 80 25.22 -12.89 -17.56
C ILE A 80 24.83 -11.80 -18.56
N VAL A 81 23.84 -12.09 -19.39
CA VAL A 81 23.36 -11.20 -20.45
C VAL A 81 21.93 -10.78 -20.10
N PRO A 82 21.72 -9.56 -19.58
CA PRO A 82 20.39 -9.09 -19.20
C PRO A 82 19.45 -8.87 -20.38
N THR A 83 18.15 -8.82 -20.10
CA THR A 83 17.13 -8.42 -21.08
C THR A 83 17.28 -6.97 -21.56
N GLU A 84 17.66 -6.07 -20.65
CA GLU A 84 17.79 -4.64 -20.91
C GLU A 84 19.22 -4.15 -20.65
N GLY A 85 19.64 -3.12 -21.38
CA GLY A 85 20.97 -2.51 -21.26
C GLY A 85 21.83 -2.73 -22.50
N THR A 86 23.15 -2.61 -22.35
CA THR A 86 24.08 -2.58 -23.50
C THR A 86 25.25 -3.56 -23.39
N LYS A 87 25.42 -4.24 -22.26
CA LYS A 87 26.58 -5.10 -21.99
C LYS A 87 26.19 -6.35 -21.21
N SER A 88 27.03 -7.37 -21.32
CA SER A 88 27.03 -8.56 -20.46
C SER A 88 27.96 -8.35 -19.25
N TYR A 89 27.77 -9.17 -18.22
CA TYR A 89 28.49 -9.10 -16.95
C TYR A 89 29.08 -10.46 -16.62
N GLN A 90 30.27 -10.49 -16.02
CA GLN A 90 30.83 -11.75 -15.54
C GLN A 90 30.07 -12.20 -14.29
N GLY A 91 29.69 -13.48 -14.28
CA GLY A 91 29.06 -14.16 -13.16
C GLY A 91 30.04 -15.05 -12.40
N LYS A 92 29.79 -15.24 -11.12
CA LYS A 92 30.47 -16.21 -10.26
C LYS A 92 29.44 -17.17 -9.67
N VAL A 93 29.62 -18.47 -9.85
CA VAL A 93 28.81 -19.49 -9.18
C VAL A 93 29.12 -19.44 -7.68
N ILE A 94 28.09 -19.24 -6.85
CA ILE A 94 28.23 -19.12 -5.39
C ILE A 94 27.50 -20.22 -4.63
N ALA A 95 26.59 -20.93 -5.29
CA ALA A 95 26.02 -22.19 -4.81
C ALA A 95 25.69 -23.07 -6.02
N TYR A 96 25.90 -24.37 -5.88
CA TYR A 96 25.70 -25.36 -6.93
C TYR A 96 25.12 -26.63 -6.30
N ASP A 97 24.00 -27.10 -6.84
CA ASP A 97 23.30 -28.31 -6.41
C ASP A 97 22.95 -29.15 -7.65
N SER A 98 23.78 -30.15 -7.93
CA SER A 98 23.57 -31.07 -9.04
C SER A 98 22.38 -32.01 -8.84
N GLN A 99 21.94 -32.24 -7.59
CA GLN A 99 20.82 -33.15 -7.32
C GLN A 99 19.49 -32.47 -7.69
N ARG A 100 19.30 -31.21 -7.27
CA ARG A 100 18.14 -30.39 -7.63
C ARG A 100 18.23 -29.75 -9.00
N ASP A 101 19.40 -29.84 -9.65
CA ASP A 101 19.74 -29.15 -10.89
C ASP A 101 19.57 -27.63 -10.78
N LEU A 102 20.08 -27.03 -9.71
CA LEU A 102 20.00 -25.58 -9.44
C LEU A 102 21.38 -24.99 -9.13
N ALA A 103 21.62 -23.77 -9.61
CA ALA A 103 22.80 -22.98 -9.28
C ALA A 103 22.44 -21.52 -9.02
N LEU A 104 23.18 -20.89 -8.11
CA LEU A 104 23.08 -19.48 -7.78
C LEU A 104 24.33 -18.76 -8.25
N ILE A 105 24.14 -17.68 -9.02
CA ILE A 105 25.22 -16.90 -9.61
C ILE A 105 25.13 -15.47 -9.11
N GLU A 106 26.25 -14.95 -8.62
CA GLU A 106 26.43 -13.55 -8.26
C GLU A 106 27.18 -12.80 -9.37
N PHE A 107 26.76 -11.57 -9.65
CA PHE A 107 27.41 -10.71 -10.64
C PHE A 107 27.51 -9.28 -10.12
N THR A 108 28.36 -8.47 -10.75
CA THR A 108 28.55 -7.06 -10.39
C THR A 108 28.42 -6.17 -11.62
N GLY A 109 28.22 -4.85 -11.40
CA GLY A 109 28.12 -3.86 -12.48
C GLY A 109 26.70 -3.57 -12.97
N ALA A 110 25.70 -4.36 -12.57
CA ALA A 110 24.29 -4.10 -12.83
C ALA A 110 23.39 -4.50 -11.66
N ARG A 111 22.13 -4.05 -11.71
CA ARG A 111 21.06 -4.49 -10.82
C ARG A 111 19.84 -4.88 -11.63
N LEU A 112 19.26 -6.04 -11.33
CA LEU A 112 18.08 -6.58 -12.00
C LEU A 112 16.86 -6.53 -11.07
N PRO A 113 15.63 -6.39 -11.60
CA PRO A 113 14.43 -6.54 -10.78
C PRO A 113 14.29 -8.02 -10.36
N PRO A 114 14.28 -8.34 -9.05
CA PRO A 114 14.09 -9.71 -8.59
C PRO A 114 12.69 -10.24 -8.92
N SER A 115 12.54 -11.55 -9.07
CA SER A 115 11.23 -12.20 -9.15
C SER A 115 10.81 -12.73 -7.77
N ALA A 116 9.50 -12.76 -7.51
CA ALA A 116 8.96 -13.45 -6.34
C ALA A 116 8.50 -14.85 -6.70
N LEU A 117 8.60 -15.76 -5.74
CA LEU A 117 8.08 -17.11 -5.83
C LEU A 117 6.60 -17.11 -5.43
N TYR A 118 5.77 -17.84 -6.16
CA TYR A 118 4.41 -18.13 -5.74
C TYR A 118 4.40 -19.44 -4.97
N THR A 119 3.92 -19.39 -3.72
CA THR A 119 3.84 -20.55 -2.81
C THR A 119 2.40 -20.93 -2.48
N GLY A 120 1.43 -20.34 -3.19
CA GLY A 120 0.02 -20.69 -3.07
C GLY A 120 -0.32 -21.94 -3.90
N PRO A 121 -1.56 -22.42 -3.82
CA PRO A 121 -1.98 -23.58 -4.60
C PRO A 121 -1.98 -23.27 -6.10
N MET A 122 -1.51 -24.24 -6.89
CA MET A 122 -1.61 -24.30 -8.35
C MET A 122 -2.42 -25.56 -8.72
N ASN A 123 -3.30 -25.44 -9.70
CA ASN A 123 -4.15 -26.53 -10.18
C ASN A 123 -3.78 -26.92 -11.62
N GLU A 124 -4.01 -28.18 -11.97
CA GLU A 124 -3.95 -28.61 -13.36
C GLU A 124 -4.93 -27.77 -14.20
N GLY A 125 -4.47 -27.31 -15.37
CA GLY A 125 -5.20 -26.39 -16.24
C GLY A 125 -4.94 -24.90 -15.97
N ASP A 126 -4.30 -24.53 -14.86
CA ASP A 126 -3.88 -23.14 -14.63
C ASP A 126 -2.91 -22.70 -15.72
N ALA A 127 -3.09 -21.49 -16.27
CA ALA A 127 -2.19 -21.02 -17.32
C ALA A 127 -0.84 -20.65 -16.74
N VAL A 128 0.19 -21.02 -17.50
CA VAL A 128 1.59 -20.80 -17.16
C VAL A 128 2.32 -20.16 -18.33
N VAL A 129 3.39 -19.44 -18.01
CA VAL A 129 4.24 -18.77 -18.99
C VAL A 129 5.69 -19.12 -18.75
N SER A 130 6.37 -19.65 -19.77
CA SER A 130 7.80 -19.83 -19.77
C SER A 130 8.48 -18.60 -20.38
N LEU A 131 9.50 -18.08 -19.71
CA LEU A 131 10.41 -17.08 -20.25
C LEU A 131 11.82 -17.66 -20.37
N GLY A 132 12.46 -17.45 -21.52
CA GLY A 132 13.84 -17.90 -21.72
C GLY A 132 14.43 -17.51 -23.07
N PHE A 133 15.59 -18.07 -23.36
CA PHE A 133 16.38 -17.81 -24.55
C PHE A 133 16.61 -19.11 -25.33
N PRO A 134 15.61 -19.57 -26.09
CA PRO A 134 15.65 -20.86 -26.75
C PRO A 134 16.62 -20.85 -27.93
N GLY A 135 17.54 -21.80 -27.96
CA GLY A 135 18.63 -21.86 -28.93
C GLY A 135 18.17 -22.06 -30.38
N ASN A 136 16.98 -22.61 -30.62
CA ASN A 136 16.41 -22.69 -31.97
C ASN A 136 16.02 -21.31 -32.53
N VAL A 137 15.64 -20.36 -31.67
CA VAL A 137 15.41 -18.96 -32.06
C VAL A 137 16.74 -18.28 -32.34
N ASP A 138 17.77 -18.55 -31.54
CA ASP A 138 19.12 -18.05 -31.80
C ASP A 138 19.68 -18.59 -33.12
N LEU A 139 19.53 -19.89 -33.41
CA LEU A 139 19.94 -20.48 -34.69
C LEU A 139 19.23 -19.83 -35.90
N ALA A 140 17.98 -19.40 -35.73
CA ALA A 140 17.21 -18.77 -36.80
C ALA A 140 17.54 -17.28 -36.99
N THR A 141 18.08 -16.59 -35.96
CA THR A 141 18.17 -15.13 -35.92
C THR A 141 19.59 -14.58 -35.76
N ALA A 142 20.49 -15.34 -35.12
CA ALA A 142 21.86 -14.92 -34.86
C ALA A 142 22.67 -14.85 -36.17
N ARG A 143 23.39 -13.75 -36.34
CA ARG A 143 24.26 -13.48 -37.50
C ARG A 143 25.74 -13.54 -37.14
N SER A 144 26.06 -13.51 -35.85
CA SER A 144 27.43 -13.57 -35.33
C SER A 144 27.47 -14.11 -33.90
N ALA A 145 28.65 -14.56 -33.45
CA ALA A 145 28.87 -14.96 -32.06
C ALA A 145 28.57 -13.84 -31.05
N ALA A 146 28.71 -12.57 -31.46
CA ALA A 146 28.40 -11.43 -30.62
C ALA A 146 26.91 -11.32 -30.27
N ASP A 147 26.02 -11.93 -31.05
CA ASP A 147 24.56 -11.86 -30.80
C ASP A 147 24.15 -12.66 -29.55
N TYR A 148 24.96 -13.66 -29.16
CA TYR A 148 24.73 -14.45 -27.94
C TYR A 148 25.02 -13.66 -26.65
N ILE A 149 25.87 -12.64 -26.73
CA ILE A 149 26.30 -11.82 -25.58
C ILE A 149 25.69 -10.42 -25.57
N ARG A 150 24.76 -10.15 -26.50
CA ARG A 150 24.02 -8.89 -26.57
C ARG A 150 22.69 -9.02 -25.82
N PRO A 151 22.32 -8.01 -25.01
CA PRO A 151 21.00 -7.93 -24.40
C PRO A 151 19.88 -8.08 -25.43
N MET A 152 18.88 -8.91 -25.10
CA MET A 152 17.70 -9.11 -25.93
C MET A 152 16.50 -9.56 -25.08
N THR A 153 15.30 -9.35 -25.61
CA THR A 153 14.06 -9.78 -24.95
C THR A 153 13.94 -11.30 -24.92
N PRO A 154 13.58 -11.92 -23.78
CA PRO A 154 13.34 -13.35 -23.71
C PRO A 154 12.11 -13.72 -24.55
N VAL A 155 12.12 -14.95 -25.06
CA VAL A 155 10.96 -15.53 -25.73
C VAL A 155 9.92 -15.91 -24.68
N ARG A 156 8.68 -15.48 -24.91
CA ARG A 156 7.50 -15.82 -24.12
C ARG A 156 6.80 -17.00 -24.77
N SER A 157 6.55 -18.05 -23.99
CA SER A 157 5.78 -19.21 -24.44
C SER A 157 4.70 -19.53 -23.41
N GLU A 158 3.47 -19.66 -23.87
CA GLU A 158 2.29 -19.87 -23.01
C GLU A 158 1.84 -21.33 -23.07
N GLY A 159 1.27 -21.80 -21.97
CA GLY A 159 0.67 -23.13 -21.87
C GLY A 159 -0.15 -23.27 -20.61
N VAL A 160 -0.36 -24.51 -20.18
CA VAL A 160 -1.05 -24.83 -18.93
C VAL A 160 -0.22 -25.78 -18.08
N LEU A 161 -0.39 -25.69 -16.77
CA LEU A 161 0.11 -26.69 -15.85
C LEU A 161 -0.64 -28.01 -16.09
N SER A 162 0.11 -29.08 -16.32
CA SER A 162 -0.41 -30.43 -16.60
C SER A 162 -0.29 -31.38 -15.41
N GLY A 163 0.46 -30.99 -14.38
CA GLY A 163 0.55 -31.73 -13.13
C GLY A 163 1.85 -31.52 -12.39
N ARG A 164 1.93 -32.13 -11.23
CA ARG A 164 3.10 -32.15 -10.35
C ARG A 164 3.51 -33.60 -10.11
N ARG A 165 4.80 -33.91 -10.23
CA ARG A 165 5.35 -35.26 -10.13
C ARG A 165 6.66 -35.23 -9.34
N VAL A 166 7.08 -36.37 -8.83
CA VAL A 166 8.42 -36.57 -8.26
C VAL A 166 9.22 -37.38 -9.26
N LEU A 167 10.37 -36.86 -9.68
CA LEU A 167 11.32 -37.52 -10.56
C LEU A 167 12.69 -37.56 -9.88
N SER A 168 13.20 -38.77 -9.61
CA SER A 168 14.48 -38.95 -8.92
C SER A 168 14.59 -38.16 -7.60
N ASP A 169 13.55 -38.26 -6.77
CA ASP A 169 13.42 -37.57 -5.48
C ASP A 169 13.33 -36.02 -5.55
N ILE A 170 13.17 -35.45 -6.76
CA ILE A 170 12.96 -34.01 -6.96
C ILE A 170 11.53 -33.75 -7.43
N GLU A 171 10.88 -32.78 -6.81
CA GLU A 171 9.57 -32.31 -7.23
C GLU A 171 9.65 -31.49 -8.53
N VAL A 172 8.88 -31.89 -9.54
CA VAL A 172 8.82 -31.25 -10.85
C VAL A 172 7.38 -30.91 -11.26
N LEU A 173 7.24 -29.82 -12.00
CA LEU A 173 6.02 -29.38 -12.64
C LEU A 173 6.05 -29.78 -14.11
N LEU A 174 4.94 -30.34 -14.60
CA LEU A 174 4.71 -30.65 -16.00
C LEU A 174 3.84 -29.56 -16.60
N HIS A 175 4.18 -29.06 -17.78
CA HIS A 175 3.39 -28.04 -18.46
C HIS A 175 3.39 -28.21 -19.98
N THR A 176 2.51 -27.49 -20.66
CA THR A 176 2.42 -27.50 -22.14
C THR A 176 3.07 -26.29 -22.81
N ALA A 177 3.59 -25.31 -22.04
CA ALA A 177 4.30 -24.18 -22.63
C ALA A 177 5.51 -24.67 -23.43
N SER A 178 5.61 -24.25 -24.70
CA SER A 178 6.68 -24.70 -25.61
C SER A 178 8.05 -24.31 -25.05
N ILE A 179 8.89 -25.31 -24.78
CA ILE A 179 10.27 -25.11 -24.35
C ILE A 179 11.25 -25.81 -25.29
N ALA A 180 12.45 -25.25 -25.42
CA ALA A 180 13.55 -25.82 -26.17
C ALA A 180 14.85 -25.70 -25.37
N ARG A 181 15.92 -26.38 -25.83
CA ARG A 181 17.28 -26.14 -25.31
C ARG A 181 17.57 -24.64 -25.31
N GLY A 182 18.10 -24.12 -24.20
CA GLY A 182 18.30 -22.68 -23.97
C GLY A 182 17.29 -22.06 -23.00
N ASN A 183 16.07 -22.62 -22.87
CA ASN A 183 15.12 -22.20 -21.83
C ASN A 183 15.47 -22.73 -20.43
N SER A 184 16.31 -23.77 -20.34
CA SER A 184 16.80 -24.31 -19.06
C SER A 184 17.36 -23.21 -18.17
N GLY A 185 16.85 -23.14 -16.94
CA GLY A 185 17.21 -22.18 -15.91
C GLY A 185 16.32 -20.92 -15.90
N GLY A 186 15.53 -20.70 -16.96
CA GLY A 186 14.55 -19.62 -17.02
C GLY A 186 13.33 -19.92 -16.14
N PRO A 187 12.52 -18.91 -15.78
CA PRO A 187 11.40 -19.11 -14.88
C PRO A 187 10.17 -19.64 -15.62
N LEU A 188 9.44 -20.54 -14.96
CA LEU A 188 8.04 -20.83 -15.23
C LEU A 188 7.19 -19.94 -14.31
N LEU A 189 6.26 -19.20 -14.90
CA LEU A 189 5.48 -18.16 -14.23
C LEU A 189 4.00 -18.49 -14.21
N ASP A 190 3.30 -18.03 -13.17
CA ASP A 190 1.86 -17.89 -13.20
C ASP A 190 1.42 -16.64 -13.99
N ARG A 191 0.11 -16.41 -14.13
CA ARG A 191 -0.44 -15.23 -14.83
C ARG A 191 -0.08 -13.88 -14.20
N CYS A 192 0.46 -13.88 -12.98
CA CYS A 192 0.87 -12.69 -12.24
C CYS A 192 2.38 -12.42 -12.35
N GLY A 193 3.12 -13.20 -13.16
CA GLY A 193 4.58 -13.06 -13.26
C GLY A 193 5.33 -13.61 -12.06
N ARG A 194 4.70 -14.45 -11.23
CA ARG A 194 5.34 -15.04 -10.06
C ARG A 194 5.90 -16.42 -10.42
N VAL A 195 7.09 -16.71 -9.94
CA VAL A 195 7.82 -17.94 -10.25
C VAL A 195 7.17 -19.12 -9.54
N ILE A 196 6.73 -20.09 -10.33
CA ILE A 196 6.22 -21.39 -9.84
C ILE A 196 7.21 -22.53 -10.08
N GLY A 197 8.26 -22.29 -10.87
CA GLY A 197 9.32 -23.26 -11.09
C GLY A 197 10.44 -22.74 -11.97
N VAL A 198 11.47 -23.57 -12.16
CA VAL A 198 12.63 -23.29 -13.02
C VAL A 198 12.59 -24.26 -14.19
N ASN A 199 12.38 -23.76 -15.41
CA ASN A 199 12.31 -24.59 -16.61
C ASN A 199 13.58 -25.43 -16.72
N SER A 200 13.42 -26.72 -17.00
CA SER A 200 14.51 -27.63 -17.31
C SER A 200 14.14 -28.40 -18.56
N ALA A 201 14.94 -28.30 -19.62
CA ALA A 201 14.70 -29.00 -20.87
C ALA A 201 15.05 -30.50 -20.75
N ILE A 202 14.39 -31.20 -19.82
CA ILE A 202 14.46 -32.66 -19.68
C ILE A 202 13.43 -33.26 -20.64
N THR A 203 13.76 -33.27 -21.94
CA THR A 203 12.96 -34.05 -22.90
C THR A 203 13.54 -35.46 -22.95
N ARG A 204 12.92 -36.41 -22.23
CA ARG A 204 13.17 -37.87 -22.40
C ARG A 204 12.14 -38.49 -23.35
N GLY A 205 11.88 -37.83 -24.48
CA GLY A 205 11.06 -38.38 -25.56
C GLY A 205 11.92 -38.52 -26.81
N GLU A 206 11.74 -39.62 -27.54
CA GLU A 206 12.20 -39.72 -28.92
C GLU A 206 11.51 -38.64 -29.77
N GLU A 207 12.15 -38.24 -30.88
CA GLU A 207 11.59 -37.24 -31.81
C GLU A 207 10.20 -37.67 -32.30
N GLY A 208 9.13 -37.08 -31.76
CA GLY A 208 7.77 -37.31 -32.25
C GLY A 208 6.65 -37.30 -31.21
N ASP A 209 6.93 -37.49 -29.92
CA ASP A 209 5.87 -37.55 -28.91
C ASP A 209 5.57 -36.20 -28.25
N SER A 210 4.28 -35.98 -27.96
CA SER A 210 3.73 -34.77 -27.33
C SER A 210 4.56 -34.36 -26.11
N THR A 211 5.34 -33.29 -26.27
CA THR A 211 6.44 -33.00 -25.37
C THR A 211 5.97 -32.09 -24.24
N PHE A 212 5.58 -32.68 -23.12
CA PHE A 212 5.44 -31.91 -21.89
C PHE A 212 6.78 -31.25 -21.57
N GLY A 213 6.72 -29.97 -21.20
CA GLY A 213 7.84 -29.28 -20.58
C GLY A 213 7.93 -29.62 -19.10
N PHE A 214 9.15 -29.62 -18.57
CA PHE A 214 9.42 -29.87 -17.16
C PHE A 214 10.01 -28.60 -16.53
N ALA A 215 9.61 -28.32 -15.30
CA ALA A 215 10.24 -27.30 -14.47
C ALA A 215 10.49 -27.87 -13.07
N ILE A 216 11.63 -27.55 -12.48
CA ILE A 216 11.91 -27.81 -11.06
C ILE A 216 10.94 -26.99 -10.24
N ALA A 217 10.22 -27.61 -9.30
CA ALA A 217 9.14 -26.95 -8.57
C ALA A 217 9.63 -25.81 -7.67
N ASP A 218 8.72 -24.88 -7.36
CA ASP A 218 8.92 -23.78 -6.42
C ASP A 218 9.41 -24.23 -5.05
N THR A 219 8.96 -25.40 -4.58
CA THR A 219 9.35 -26.02 -3.31
C THR A 219 10.83 -26.37 -3.26
N GLU A 220 11.36 -26.96 -4.33
CA GLU A 220 12.78 -27.30 -4.50
C GLU A 220 13.64 -26.06 -4.61
N LEU A 221 13.19 -25.08 -5.42
CA LEU A 221 13.84 -23.78 -5.53
C LEU A 221 13.91 -23.07 -4.17
N ALA A 222 12.81 -23.04 -3.44
CA ALA A 222 12.76 -22.44 -2.11
C ALA A 222 13.68 -23.17 -1.12
N GLY A 223 13.78 -24.51 -1.20
CA GLY A 223 14.74 -25.32 -0.46
C GLY A 223 16.18 -24.92 -0.74
N PHE A 224 16.56 -24.92 -2.02
CA PHE A 224 17.88 -24.51 -2.48
C PHE A 224 18.26 -23.08 -2.03
N LEU A 225 17.34 -22.12 -2.13
CA LEU A 225 17.59 -20.74 -1.70
C LEU A 225 17.78 -20.63 -0.18
N ARG A 226 17.02 -21.38 0.62
CA ARG A 226 17.23 -21.45 2.08
C ARG A 226 18.58 -22.08 2.44
N ASP A 227 18.93 -23.21 1.81
CA ASP A 227 20.20 -23.90 2.01
C ASP A 227 21.39 -22.98 1.67
N SER A 228 21.22 -22.17 0.62
CA SER A 228 22.20 -21.16 0.16
C SER A 228 22.17 -19.85 0.95
N LYS A 229 21.31 -19.72 1.98
CA LYS A 229 21.11 -18.50 2.78
C LYS A 229 20.78 -17.27 1.93
N GLN A 230 20.07 -17.47 0.82
CA GLN A 230 19.65 -16.42 -0.09
C GLN A 230 18.22 -15.96 0.26
N PRO A 231 18.01 -14.71 0.70
CA PRO A 231 16.67 -14.17 0.87
C PRO A 231 15.93 -14.13 -0.47
N TYR A 232 14.62 -14.41 -0.44
CA TYR A 232 13.74 -14.34 -1.59
C TYR A 232 12.34 -13.88 -1.17
N ALA A 233 11.60 -13.28 -2.09
CA ALA A 233 10.21 -12.92 -1.87
C ALA A 233 9.30 -14.13 -2.17
N SER A 234 8.33 -14.39 -1.29
CA SER A 234 7.33 -15.45 -1.47
C SER A 234 5.93 -14.91 -1.29
N ILE A 235 5.01 -15.31 -2.17
CA ILE A 235 3.64 -14.80 -2.21
C ILE A 235 2.67 -15.99 -2.22
N GLY A 236 1.78 -16.05 -1.23
CA GLY A 236 0.75 -17.10 -1.14
C GLY A 236 -0.64 -16.67 -1.61
N THR A 237 -0.89 -15.37 -1.81
CA THR A 237 -2.21 -14.86 -2.20
C THR A 237 -2.55 -15.17 -3.66
N GLY A 238 -3.80 -15.46 -3.99
CA GLY A 238 -4.21 -15.77 -5.37
C GLY A 238 -3.96 -14.64 -6.38
N CYS A 239 -3.89 -15.00 -7.66
CA CYS A 239 -3.71 -14.05 -8.77
C CYS A 239 -5.06 -13.45 -9.21
N THR A 240 -5.24 -12.14 -9.12
CA THR A 240 -6.47 -11.42 -9.58
C THR A 240 -6.12 -10.23 -10.47
N SER A 241 -6.81 -9.98 -11.60
CA SER A 241 -6.48 -8.82 -12.48
C SER A 241 -6.31 -7.51 -11.68
N ILE A 242 -5.37 -6.65 -12.10
CA ILE A 242 -5.17 -5.38 -11.40
C ILE A 242 -6.40 -4.49 -11.55
N GLU A 243 -7.09 -4.53 -12.68
CA GLU A 243 -8.32 -3.77 -12.90
C GLU A 243 -9.42 -4.16 -11.90
N ASP A 244 -9.66 -5.46 -11.71
CA ASP A 244 -10.63 -5.93 -10.73
C ASP A 244 -10.22 -5.55 -9.31
N ARG A 245 -8.92 -5.66 -8.99
CA ARG A 245 -8.41 -5.26 -7.68
C ARG A 245 -8.65 -3.77 -7.42
N LEU A 246 -8.32 -2.92 -8.38
CA LEU A 246 -8.50 -1.48 -8.27
C LEU A 246 -9.97 -1.09 -8.14
N ARG A 247 -10.85 -1.75 -8.91
CA ARG A 247 -12.30 -1.54 -8.82
C ARG A 247 -12.84 -1.95 -7.45
N GLN A 248 -12.55 -3.16 -7.00
CA GLN A 248 -12.98 -3.66 -5.68
C GLN A 248 -12.48 -2.76 -4.55
N ASP A 249 -11.23 -2.30 -4.65
CA ASP A 249 -10.63 -1.43 -3.64
C ASP A 249 -11.26 -0.03 -3.63
N SER A 250 -11.52 0.54 -4.81
CA SER A 250 -12.24 1.82 -4.94
C SER A 250 -13.67 1.74 -4.41
N ASP A 251 -14.37 0.63 -4.65
CA ASP A 251 -15.71 0.40 -4.10
C ASP A 251 -15.68 0.30 -2.57
N ALA A 252 -14.63 -0.33 -2.01
CA ALA A 252 -14.41 -0.41 -0.57
C ALA A 252 -14.09 0.97 0.05
N ASP A 253 -13.26 1.78 -0.59
CA ASP A 253 -12.97 3.15 -0.15
C ASP A 253 -14.20 4.05 -0.20
N ALA A 254 -15.02 3.93 -1.24
CA ALA A 254 -16.25 4.70 -1.37
C ALA A 254 -17.23 4.38 -0.23
N ARG A 255 -17.37 3.09 0.13
CA ARG A 255 -18.18 2.65 1.29
C ARG A 255 -17.61 3.18 2.60
N ALA A 256 -16.31 3.01 2.84
CA ALA A 256 -15.66 3.49 4.06
C ALA A 256 -15.80 5.01 4.24
N THR A 257 -15.70 5.77 3.14
CA THR A 257 -15.88 7.23 3.15
C THR A 257 -17.33 7.61 3.46
N ALA A 258 -18.31 6.91 2.87
CA ALA A 258 -19.72 7.13 3.13
C ALA A 258 -20.09 6.83 4.60
N ASP A 259 -19.57 5.72 5.14
CA ASP A 259 -19.76 5.33 6.53
C ASP A 259 -19.14 6.34 7.50
N ALA A 260 -17.90 6.79 7.22
CA ALA A 260 -17.23 7.82 8.01
C ALA A 260 -17.98 9.17 7.96
N ALA A 261 -18.52 9.54 6.79
CA ALA A 261 -19.34 10.75 6.66
C ALA A 261 -20.66 10.63 7.44
N SER A 262 -21.30 9.45 7.44
CA SER A 262 -22.51 9.19 8.24
C SER A 262 -22.21 9.30 9.72
N ALA A 263 -21.17 8.61 10.20
CA ALA A 263 -20.77 8.65 11.61
C ALA A 263 -20.45 10.08 12.09
N ARG A 264 -19.83 10.92 11.23
CA ARG A 264 -19.60 12.33 11.55
C ARG A 264 -20.90 13.13 11.65
N ARG A 265 -21.87 12.91 10.76
CA ARG A 265 -23.19 13.56 10.84
C ARG A 265 -23.92 13.16 12.12
N ASP A 266 -23.89 11.88 12.47
CA ASP A 266 -24.53 11.37 13.68
C ASP A 266 -23.87 11.93 14.94
N ALA A 267 -22.53 11.99 14.98
CA ALA A 267 -21.79 12.61 16.08
C ALA A 267 -22.10 14.12 16.20
N ALA A 268 -22.16 14.84 15.07
CA ALA A 268 -22.52 16.26 15.05
C ALA A 268 -23.95 16.49 15.54
N ALA A 269 -24.89 15.63 15.14
CA ALA A 269 -26.28 15.69 15.60
C ALA A 269 -26.38 15.43 17.12
N GLN A 270 -25.66 14.43 17.64
CA GLN A 270 -25.58 14.17 19.07
C GLN A 270 -24.95 15.33 19.85
N ASP A 271 -23.88 15.93 19.32
CA ASP A 271 -23.24 17.09 19.95
C ASP A 271 -24.16 18.31 19.96
N ALA A 272 -24.95 18.52 18.90
CA ALA A 272 -25.97 19.57 18.85
C ALA A 272 -27.07 19.33 19.89
N LEU A 273 -27.63 18.12 19.95
CA LEU A 273 -28.62 17.73 20.97
C LEU A 273 -28.07 17.87 22.40
N ALA A 274 -26.82 17.50 22.63
CA ALA A 274 -26.17 17.64 23.93
C ALA A 274 -26.01 19.12 24.33
N ARG A 275 -25.70 20.01 23.36
CA ARG A 275 -25.63 21.46 23.60
C ARG A 275 -26.99 22.06 23.90
N GLU A 276 -28.02 21.70 23.13
CA GLU A 276 -29.40 22.15 23.39
C GLU A 276 -29.89 21.69 24.77
N GLY A 277 -29.67 20.41 25.12
CA GLY A 277 -30.00 19.88 26.44
C GLY A 277 -29.24 20.57 27.58
N ALA A 278 -27.97 20.92 27.37
CA ALA A 278 -27.19 21.66 28.36
C ALA A 278 -27.72 23.09 28.57
N VAL A 279 -28.10 23.78 27.48
CA VAL A 279 -28.70 25.11 27.56
C VAL A 279 -30.07 25.06 28.25
N GLU A 280 -30.91 24.08 27.92
CA GLU A 280 -32.23 23.93 28.54
C GLU A 280 -32.11 23.62 30.05
N LYS A 281 -31.19 22.73 30.42
CA LYS A 281 -30.91 22.45 31.83
C LYS A 281 -30.42 23.70 32.58
N ALA A 282 -29.56 24.50 31.96
CA ALA A 282 -29.09 25.76 32.56
C ALA A 282 -30.25 26.76 32.76
N ARG A 283 -31.19 26.82 31.81
CA ARG A 283 -32.40 27.66 31.92
C ARG A 283 -33.32 27.19 33.04
N THR A 284 -33.57 25.88 33.18
CA THR A 284 -34.44 25.34 34.24
C THR A 284 -33.82 25.53 35.62
N GLU A 285 -32.50 25.31 35.78
CA GLU A 285 -31.80 25.57 37.04
C GLU A 285 -31.85 27.06 37.43
N ALA A 286 -31.68 27.97 36.48
CA ALA A 286 -31.83 29.41 36.73
C ALA A 286 -33.27 29.80 37.09
N ALA A 287 -34.27 29.21 36.43
CA ALA A 287 -35.68 29.41 36.76
C ALA A 287 -36.00 28.93 38.18
N HIS A 288 -35.59 27.71 38.55
CA HIS A 288 -35.76 27.19 39.92
C HIS A 288 -35.04 28.04 40.97
N THR A 289 -33.83 28.51 40.67
CA THR A 289 -33.11 29.40 41.58
C THR A 289 -33.88 30.70 41.80
N ARG A 290 -34.43 31.29 40.72
CA ARG A 290 -35.27 32.49 40.79
C ARG A 290 -36.56 32.24 41.58
N GLU A 291 -37.25 31.12 41.35
CA GLU A 291 -38.46 30.73 42.09
C GLU A 291 -38.16 30.55 43.59
N ASN A 292 -37.06 29.88 43.93
CA ASN A 292 -36.63 29.71 45.32
C ASN A 292 -36.34 31.06 46.00
N VAL A 293 -35.66 31.99 45.30
CA VAL A 293 -35.42 33.36 45.81
C VAL A 293 -36.74 34.11 46.01
N MET A 294 -37.71 33.98 45.09
CA MET A 294 -39.04 34.57 45.25
C MET A 294 -39.81 33.96 46.42
N ALA A 295 -39.75 32.64 46.62
CA ALA A 295 -40.41 31.96 47.72
C ALA A 295 -39.84 32.38 49.08
N ILE A 296 -38.51 32.51 49.19
CA ILE A 296 -37.83 33.02 50.40
C ILE A 296 -38.26 34.46 50.68
N ALA A 297 -38.28 35.33 49.65
CA ALA A 297 -38.76 36.70 49.80
C ALA A 297 -40.23 36.73 50.27
N GLY A 298 -41.09 35.89 49.70
CA GLY A 298 -42.50 35.77 50.12
C GLY A 298 -42.67 35.30 51.56
N LEU A 299 -41.91 34.27 51.98
CA LEU A 299 -41.93 33.78 53.36
C LEU A 299 -41.45 34.84 54.36
N LEU A 300 -40.38 35.56 54.05
CA LEU A 300 -39.87 36.66 54.88
C LEU A 300 -40.89 37.81 54.98
N LEU A 301 -41.58 38.12 53.88
CA LEU A 301 -42.64 39.13 53.87
C LEU A 301 -43.79 38.74 54.79
N VAL A 302 -44.29 37.50 54.68
CA VAL A 302 -45.39 36.99 55.51
C VAL A 302 -44.98 36.91 56.98
N ALA A 303 -43.79 36.37 57.28
CA ALA A 303 -43.27 36.30 58.64
C ALA A 303 -43.10 37.70 59.24
N GLY A 304 -42.55 38.65 58.48
CA GLY A 304 -42.42 40.05 58.90
C GLY A 304 -43.78 40.68 59.22
N ALA A 305 -44.79 40.48 58.36
CA ALA A 305 -46.15 40.98 58.58
C ALA A 305 -46.81 40.37 59.82
N LEU A 306 -46.66 39.06 60.05
CA LEU A 306 -47.17 38.38 61.24
C LEU A 306 -46.51 38.90 62.53
N VAL A 307 -45.18 39.10 62.51
CA VAL A 307 -44.44 39.65 63.65
C VAL A 307 -44.89 41.09 63.94
N ILE A 308 -45.08 41.93 62.93
CA ILE A 308 -45.65 43.28 63.09
C ILE A 308 -47.07 43.19 63.68
N GLY A 309 -47.91 42.30 63.16
CA GLY A 309 -49.27 42.08 63.68
C GLY A 309 -49.30 41.66 65.15
N SER A 310 -48.33 40.82 65.57
CA SER A 310 -48.19 40.40 66.98
C SER A 310 -47.84 41.56 67.93
N ALA A 311 -47.20 42.62 67.43
CA ALA A 311 -46.90 43.81 68.23
C ALA A 311 -48.18 44.49 68.75
N GLY A 312 -49.24 44.54 67.95
CA GLY A 312 -50.55 45.07 68.37
C GLY A 312 -51.19 44.25 69.50
N LEU A 313 -50.95 42.93 69.51
CA LEU A 313 -51.39 42.01 70.56
C LEU A 313 -50.55 42.10 71.85
N LEU A 314 -49.26 42.41 71.73
CA LEU A 314 -48.36 42.63 72.88
C LEU A 314 -48.61 44.00 73.54
N GLU A 315 -48.94 45.01 72.74
CA GLU A 315 -49.29 46.34 73.23
C GLU A 315 -50.62 46.33 74.01
N SER A 316 -51.62 45.55 73.57
CA SER A 316 -52.86 45.36 74.33
C SER A 316 -52.67 44.64 75.67
N ARG A 317 -51.56 43.90 75.84
CA ARG A 317 -51.15 43.26 77.10
C ARG A 317 -50.25 44.15 77.98
N GLY A 318 -50.00 45.40 77.60
CA GLY A 318 -49.15 46.35 78.35
C GLY A 318 -47.64 46.12 78.21
N GLN A 319 -47.19 45.20 77.34
CA GLN A 319 -45.79 44.85 77.13
C GLN A 319 -45.11 45.77 76.09
N ARG A 320 -45.16 47.08 76.31
CA ARG A 320 -44.78 48.12 75.31
C ARG A 320 -43.35 47.96 74.75
N ARG A 321 -42.39 47.57 75.59
CA ARG A 321 -40.99 47.37 75.16
C ARG A 321 -40.87 46.20 74.16
N GLN A 322 -41.63 45.13 74.36
CA GLN A 322 -41.63 43.96 73.47
C GLN A 322 -42.38 44.26 72.16
N ALA A 323 -43.45 45.06 72.20
CA ALA A 323 -44.16 45.51 71.00
C ALA A 323 -43.25 46.34 70.07
N ILE A 324 -42.45 47.27 70.61
CA ILE A 324 -41.48 48.07 69.83
C ILE A 324 -40.45 47.15 69.16
N TRP A 325 -39.90 46.18 69.89
CA TRP A 325 -38.97 45.20 69.32
C TRP A 325 -39.61 44.36 68.21
N ALA A 326 -40.86 43.92 68.37
CA ALA A 326 -41.59 43.18 67.35
C ALA A 326 -41.79 44.00 66.07
N VAL A 327 -42.17 45.29 66.17
CA VAL A 327 -42.26 46.19 65.01
C VAL A 327 -40.90 46.36 64.32
N SER A 328 -39.82 46.57 65.08
CA SER A 328 -38.48 46.70 64.50
C SER A 328 -38.01 45.44 63.79
N ILE A 329 -38.17 44.27 64.42
CA ILE A 329 -37.75 42.97 63.86
C ILE A 329 -38.58 42.64 62.61
N GLY A 330 -39.91 42.82 62.68
CA GLY A 330 -40.77 42.58 61.54
C GLY A 330 -40.54 43.57 60.40
N GLY A 331 -40.24 44.84 60.71
CA GLY A 331 -39.85 45.85 59.72
C GLY A 331 -38.54 45.51 59.00
N VAL A 332 -37.54 45.03 59.74
CA VAL A 332 -36.28 44.52 59.14
C VAL A 332 -36.55 43.32 58.24
N ALA A 333 -37.38 42.36 58.66
CA ALA A 333 -37.73 41.19 57.85
C ALA A 333 -38.41 41.57 56.52
N VAL A 334 -39.32 42.55 56.54
CA VAL A 334 -39.96 43.10 55.32
C VAL A 334 -38.94 43.79 54.41
N LEU A 335 -38.01 44.55 54.98
CA LEU A 335 -36.99 45.27 54.22
C LEU A 335 -36.01 44.29 53.55
N VAL A 336 -35.62 43.24 54.27
CA VAL A 336 -34.82 42.13 53.72
C VAL A 336 -35.59 41.39 52.62
N ALA A 337 -36.88 41.13 52.80
CA ALA A 337 -37.72 40.50 51.77
C ALA A 337 -37.74 41.31 50.46
N ILE A 338 -37.86 42.64 50.54
CA ILE A 338 -37.82 43.54 49.38
C ILE A 338 -36.44 43.47 48.71
N ILE A 339 -35.35 43.55 49.48
CA ILE A 339 -33.98 43.48 48.95
C ILE A 339 -33.77 42.16 48.19
N VAL A 340 -34.14 41.03 48.80
CA VAL A 340 -34.02 39.69 48.17
C VAL A 340 -34.85 39.61 46.89
N PHE A 341 -36.04 40.20 46.86
CA PHE A 341 -36.89 40.21 45.66
C PHE A 341 -36.34 41.07 44.52
N VAL A 342 -35.70 42.20 44.82
CA VAL A 342 -35.08 43.10 43.83
C VAL A 342 -33.77 42.50 43.30
N LEU A 343 -32.96 41.90 44.17
CA LEU A 343 -31.69 41.24 43.80
C LEU A 343 -31.87 39.85 43.20
N ARG A 344 -33.10 39.42 42.91
CA ARG A 344 -33.35 38.11 42.31
C ARG A 344 -32.62 38.01 40.96
N PRO A 345 -32.09 36.81 40.60
CA PRO A 345 -31.51 36.60 39.29
C PRO A 345 -32.50 36.90 38.16
N SER A 346 -32.03 37.52 37.08
CA SER A 346 -32.78 37.61 35.82
C SER A 346 -32.97 36.20 35.25
N GLY A 347 -34.14 35.95 34.64
CA GLY A 347 -34.42 34.63 34.03
C GLY A 347 -33.68 34.37 32.72
N GLU A 348 -32.99 35.36 32.17
CA GLU A 348 -32.14 35.19 30.99
C GLU A 348 -30.76 34.69 31.42
N VAL A 349 -30.38 33.53 30.89
CA VAL A 349 -29.10 32.87 31.17
C VAL A 349 -28.19 33.02 29.95
N ASP A 350 -27.07 33.73 30.11
CA ASP A 350 -25.94 33.65 29.18
C ASP A 350 -25.07 32.45 29.55
N VAL A 351 -25.16 31.37 28.76
CA VAL A 351 -24.37 30.15 28.97
C VAL A 351 -22.97 30.37 28.37
N PRO A 352 -21.89 30.40 29.18
CA PRO A 352 -20.55 30.58 28.65
C PRO A 352 -20.15 29.38 27.78
N LEU A 353 -19.47 29.64 26.66
CA LEU A 353 -19.00 28.61 25.71
C LEU A 353 -18.16 27.49 26.37
N SER A 354 -17.50 27.79 27.49
CA SER A 354 -16.72 26.82 28.27
C SER A 354 -17.56 25.81 29.04
N ALA A 355 -18.84 26.10 29.32
CA ALA A 355 -19.77 25.20 29.98
C ALA A 355 -20.48 24.25 29.00
N LEU A 356 -20.36 24.49 27.68
CA LEU A 356 -20.93 23.63 26.66
C LEU A 356 -20.05 22.39 26.40
N PRO A 357 -20.66 21.24 26.03
CA PRO A 357 -19.91 20.06 25.63
C PRO A 357 -18.94 20.37 24.48
N LYS A 358 -17.68 19.92 24.64
CA LYS A 358 -16.66 20.00 23.59
C LYS A 358 -17.07 19.10 22.42
N SER A 359 -16.84 19.58 21.19
CA SER A 359 -17.06 18.80 19.97
C SER A 359 -16.21 17.54 19.97
N ARG A 360 -16.81 16.42 19.59
CA ARG A 360 -16.12 15.13 19.42
C ARG A 360 -15.54 14.93 18.03
N LEU A 361 -15.74 15.87 17.11
CA LEU A 361 -15.22 15.79 15.74
C LEU A 361 -13.70 16.03 15.71
N ALA A 362 -12.96 15.04 15.20
CA ALA A 362 -11.53 15.17 14.94
C ALA A 362 -11.28 16.03 13.69
N THR A 363 -10.27 16.91 13.76
CA THR A 363 -9.83 17.73 12.61
C THR A 363 -8.88 16.94 11.69
N PRO A 364 -8.93 17.16 10.36
CA PRO A 364 -8.13 16.38 9.39
C PRO A 364 -6.60 16.55 9.49
N ASP A 365 -6.13 17.68 10.06
CA ASP A 365 -4.70 18.05 10.10
C ASP A 365 -3.96 17.60 11.38
N VAL A 366 -4.57 16.73 12.18
CA VAL A 366 -4.00 16.32 13.46
C VAL A 366 -2.90 15.28 13.26
N ALA A 367 -1.76 15.47 13.94
CA ALA A 367 -0.72 14.46 14.03
C ALA A 367 -1.28 13.19 14.70
N LEU A 368 -1.15 12.05 14.03
CA LEU A 368 -1.60 10.75 14.56
C LEU A 368 -0.48 10.02 15.31
N GLY A 369 0.77 10.48 15.16
CA GLY A 369 1.94 9.89 15.79
C GLY A 369 2.27 8.51 15.21
N LYS A 370 2.83 7.64 16.06
CA LYS A 370 3.26 6.29 15.67
C LYS A 370 2.08 5.37 15.41
N LEU A 371 2.04 4.79 14.22
CA LEU A 371 1.07 3.81 13.77
C LEU A 371 1.81 2.56 13.27
N MET A 372 1.19 1.40 13.48
CA MET A 372 1.55 0.16 12.80
C MET A 372 0.49 -0.14 11.74
N CYS A 373 0.92 -0.24 10.49
CA CYS A 373 0.06 -0.51 9.36
C CYS A 373 0.17 -1.99 8.96
N THR A 374 -0.90 -2.73 9.19
CA THR A 374 -0.98 -4.17 8.88
C THR A 374 -1.65 -4.35 7.52
N LEU A 375 -1.08 -5.22 6.69
CA LEU A 375 -1.57 -5.48 5.34
C LEU A 375 -3.00 -6.05 5.37
N ILE A 376 -3.83 -5.65 4.40
CA ILE A 376 -5.16 -6.21 4.15
C ILE A 376 -5.07 -7.05 2.86
N PRO A 377 -4.88 -8.38 2.95
CA PRO A 377 -4.70 -9.24 1.77
C PRO A 377 -5.86 -9.13 0.77
N GLU A 378 -7.09 -9.07 1.29
CA GLU A 378 -8.32 -8.96 0.50
C GLU A 378 -8.51 -7.63 -0.22
N ARG A 379 -7.66 -6.64 0.05
CA ARG A 379 -7.61 -5.35 -0.66
C ARG A 379 -6.30 -5.17 -1.42
N SER A 380 -5.42 -6.16 -1.38
CA SER A 380 -4.08 -6.08 -1.94
C SER A 380 -3.91 -7.02 -3.14
N ARG A 381 -3.07 -6.59 -4.07
CA ARG A 381 -2.50 -7.42 -5.14
C ARG A 381 -0.99 -7.32 -5.06
N ILE A 382 -0.37 -8.47 -4.83
CA ILE A 382 1.07 -8.63 -4.59
C ILE A 382 1.64 -9.52 -5.69
N THR A 383 2.67 -9.05 -6.38
CA THR A 383 3.41 -9.74 -7.44
C THR A 383 4.90 -9.89 -7.13
N ILE A 384 5.51 -8.94 -6.41
CA ILE A 384 6.94 -8.91 -6.04
C ILE A 384 7.20 -8.43 -4.60
N SER A 385 6.32 -7.60 -4.04
CA SER A 385 6.55 -6.96 -2.73
C SER A 385 6.42 -7.93 -1.54
N SER A 386 7.08 -7.59 -0.42
CA SER A 386 6.85 -8.29 0.85
C SER A 386 5.48 -7.91 1.43
N SER A 387 4.94 -8.80 2.26
CA SER A 387 3.67 -8.61 2.97
C SER A 387 3.87 -8.24 4.45
N GLU A 388 4.99 -7.61 4.78
CA GLU A 388 5.34 -7.23 6.16
C GLU A 388 4.58 -5.97 6.60
N ASP A 389 4.41 -5.82 7.92
CA ASP A 389 3.79 -4.65 8.52
C ASP A 389 4.68 -3.41 8.36
N VAL A 390 4.06 -2.26 8.12
CA VAL A 390 4.76 -1.00 7.85
C VAL A 390 4.58 -0.05 9.03
N PRO A 391 5.65 0.22 9.81
CA PRO A 391 5.60 1.25 10.85
C PRO A 391 5.66 2.65 10.21
N ILE A 392 4.74 3.53 10.60
CA ILE A 392 4.74 4.95 10.19
C ILE A 392 4.58 5.86 11.39
N ASP A 393 5.13 7.06 11.33
CA ASP A 393 4.92 8.15 12.28
C ASP A 393 4.33 9.33 11.52
N TRP A 394 3.04 9.58 11.72
CA TRP A 394 2.29 10.58 10.97
C TRP A 394 2.21 11.90 11.74
N GLY A 395 3.02 12.86 11.29
CA GLY A 395 3.03 14.23 11.79
C GLY A 395 1.95 15.11 11.15
N ALA A 396 1.85 16.34 11.64
CA ALA A 396 0.92 17.33 11.09
C ALA A 396 1.29 17.71 9.65
N LYS A 397 0.31 18.22 8.89
CA LYS A 397 0.48 18.72 7.52
C LYS A 397 1.16 17.72 6.55
N GLY A 398 0.88 16.42 6.69
CA GLY A 398 1.37 15.39 5.76
C GLY A 398 2.85 15.03 5.90
N CYS A 399 3.47 15.28 7.05
CA CYS A 399 4.83 14.83 7.31
C CYS A 399 4.85 13.37 7.79
N MET A 400 5.50 12.49 7.05
CA MET A 400 5.69 11.08 7.45
C MET A 400 7.13 10.82 7.92
N ASN A 401 7.26 10.15 9.07
CA ASN A 401 8.52 9.74 9.70
C ASN A 401 9.50 10.89 9.95
N GLY A 402 9.01 12.13 10.07
CA GLY A 402 9.83 13.33 10.21
C GLY A 402 10.69 13.68 8.99
N LYS A 403 10.52 12.98 7.87
CA LYS A 403 11.45 13.03 6.72
C LYS A 403 10.77 13.28 5.38
N THR A 404 9.58 12.71 5.17
CA THR A 404 8.95 12.70 3.85
C THR A 404 7.70 13.55 3.85
N GLN A 405 7.68 14.59 3.01
CA GLN A 405 6.51 15.43 2.82
C GLN A 405 5.55 14.81 1.81
N TYR A 406 4.31 14.60 2.23
CA TYR A 406 3.20 14.22 1.37
C TYR A 406 2.40 15.47 0.96
N VAL A 407 1.75 15.39 -0.19
CA VAL A 407 0.88 16.46 -0.71
C VAL A 407 -0.57 16.07 -0.42
N GLY A 408 -1.29 16.93 0.31
CA GLY A 408 -2.69 16.73 0.63
C GLY A 408 -3.63 17.26 -0.46
N ALA A 409 -4.59 16.45 -0.87
CA ALA A 409 -5.72 16.84 -1.71
C ALA A 409 -6.98 16.08 -1.27
N ASN A 410 -8.07 16.81 -1.00
CA ASN A 410 -9.37 16.23 -0.59
C ASN A 410 -9.30 15.28 0.63
N GLY A 411 -8.46 15.60 1.62
CA GLY A 411 -8.31 14.79 2.83
C GLY A 411 -7.40 13.56 2.69
N ARG A 412 -6.84 13.32 1.50
CA ARG A 412 -5.87 12.25 1.23
C ARG A 412 -4.51 12.84 0.92
N TYR A 413 -3.46 12.19 1.41
CA TYR A 413 -2.08 12.63 1.25
C TYR A 413 -1.31 11.65 0.39
N ASP A 414 -0.70 12.16 -0.69
CA ASP A 414 0.02 11.34 -1.66
C ASP A 414 1.50 11.72 -1.76
N ARG A 415 2.34 10.69 -1.95
CA ARG A 415 3.77 10.84 -2.26
C ARG A 415 4.17 9.90 -3.38
N VAL A 416 4.81 10.44 -4.42
CA VAL A 416 5.44 9.62 -5.48
C VAL A 416 6.93 9.44 -5.17
N LEU A 417 7.38 8.18 -5.13
CA LEU A 417 8.77 7.81 -4.90
C LEU A 417 9.37 7.19 -6.16
N VAL A 418 10.45 7.82 -6.65
CA VAL A 418 11.25 7.33 -7.77
C VAL A 418 12.67 7.09 -7.26
N PRO A 419 13.03 5.85 -6.90
CA PRO A 419 14.36 5.48 -6.41
C PRO A 419 15.43 5.51 -7.51
N ASP A 420 16.69 5.70 -7.09
CA ASP A 420 17.84 5.73 -8.01
C ASP A 420 18.29 4.33 -8.46
N ALA A 421 18.20 3.35 -7.56
CA ALA A 421 18.80 2.03 -7.75
C ALA A 421 17.79 0.90 -8.04
N GLU A 422 16.48 1.18 -7.98
CA GLU A 422 15.43 0.20 -8.24
C GLU A 422 14.69 0.51 -9.55
N GLN A 423 14.05 -0.49 -10.13
CA GLN A 423 13.24 -0.38 -11.36
C GLN A 423 11.74 -0.28 -11.04
N THR A 424 11.39 0.37 -9.93
CA THR A 424 10.00 0.54 -9.50
C THR A 424 9.71 1.99 -9.18
N VAL A 425 8.51 2.47 -9.52
CA VAL A 425 7.97 3.73 -9.02
C VAL A 425 6.82 3.41 -8.08
N SER A 426 6.80 4.06 -6.91
CA SER A 426 5.76 3.84 -5.91
C SER A 426 4.93 5.10 -5.73
N VAL A 427 3.61 4.97 -5.75
CA VAL A 427 2.66 6.00 -5.34
C VAL A 427 2.13 5.59 -3.98
N LEU A 428 2.61 6.28 -2.95
CA LEU A 428 2.18 6.11 -1.58
C LEU A 428 1.01 7.03 -1.31
N SER A 429 0.00 6.53 -0.61
CA SER A 429 -1.18 7.31 -0.23
C SER A 429 -1.58 7.00 1.20
N PHE A 430 -1.98 8.02 1.95
CA PHE A 430 -2.51 7.88 3.30
C PHE A 430 -3.74 8.75 3.50
N ASP A 431 -4.79 8.16 4.05
CA ASP A 431 -5.99 8.86 4.50
C ASP A 431 -6.02 8.87 6.04
N PRO A 432 -5.78 10.03 6.69
CA PRO A 432 -5.80 10.15 8.15
C PRO A 432 -7.16 9.85 8.78
N ALA A 433 -8.27 10.01 8.05
CA ALA A 433 -9.61 9.80 8.57
C ALA A 433 -9.97 8.31 8.66
N THR A 434 -9.66 7.55 7.60
CA THR A 434 -9.91 6.10 7.56
C THR A 434 -8.73 5.28 8.09
N ARG A 435 -7.56 5.91 8.25
CA ARG A 435 -6.28 5.29 8.60
C ARG A 435 -5.87 4.18 7.63
N ILE A 436 -6.22 4.36 6.36
CA ILE A 436 -5.80 3.47 5.28
C ILE A 436 -4.53 4.04 4.66
N TYR A 437 -3.49 3.21 4.64
CA TYR A 437 -2.26 3.45 3.90
C TYR A 437 -2.23 2.54 2.68
N SER A 438 -1.80 3.05 1.53
CA SER A 438 -1.60 2.23 0.35
C SER A 438 -0.29 2.53 -0.35
N ASN A 439 0.28 1.50 -0.97
CA ASN A 439 1.44 1.57 -1.83
C ASN A 439 1.08 0.96 -3.19
N THR A 440 0.95 1.81 -4.20
CA THR A 440 0.68 1.40 -5.57
C THR A 440 2.00 1.41 -6.34
N ARG A 441 2.43 0.25 -6.85
CA ARG A 441 3.76 0.10 -7.47
C ARG A 441 3.65 -0.17 -8.96
N TYR A 442 4.50 0.53 -9.70
CA TYR A 442 4.70 0.39 -11.13
C TYR A 442 6.05 -0.24 -11.36
N LEU A 443 6.07 -1.42 -11.96
CA LEU A 443 7.28 -2.09 -12.39
C LEU A 443 7.62 -1.53 -13.76
N MET A 444 8.69 -0.74 -13.81
CA MET A 444 9.01 0.09 -14.98
C MET A 444 10.07 -0.59 -15.85
N SER A 445 10.04 -0.34 -17.16
CA SER A 445 11.17 -0.65 -18.05
C SER A 445 12.34 0.31 -17.80
N ALA A 446 13.55 -0.04 -18.25
CA ALA A 446 14.71 0.85 -18.15
C ALA A 446 14.43 2.25 -18.75
N ALA A 447 13.80 2.30 -19.93
CA ALA A 447 13.42 3.57 -20.57
C ALA A 447 12.37 4.34 -19.75
N GLY A 448 11.35 3.64 -19.22
CA GLY A 448 10.34 4.25 -18.37
C GLY A 448 10.91 4.81 -17.06
N MET A 449 11.84 4.09 -16.42
CA MET A 449 12.54 4.61 -15.25
C MET A 449 13.44 5.79 -15.57
N ALA A 450 14.13 5.78 -16.70
CA ALA A 450 14.93 6.93 -17.12
C ALA A 450 14.07 8.18 -17.28
N ALA A 451 12.89 8.05 -17.90
CA ALA A 451 11.91 9.11 -18.01
C ALA A 451 11.40 9.57 -16.63
N ALA A 452 11.04 8.64 -15.74
CA ALA A 452 10.58 8.96 -14.38
C ALA A 452 11.65 9.66 -13.53
N ARG A 453 12.92 9.24 -13.62
CA ARG A 453 14.05 9.88 -12.93
C ARG A 453 14.35 11.27 -13.48
N THR A 454 14.18 11.46 -14.78
CA THR A 454 14.26 12.79 -15.43
C THR A 454 13.13 13.70 -14.93
N ALA A 455 11.90 13.20 -14.93
CA ALA A 455 10.71 13.92 -14.45
C ALA A 455 10.78 14.23 -12.94
N ARG A 456 11.44 13.36 -12.15
CA ARG A 456 11.70 13.61 -10.73
C ARG A 456 12.48 14.90 -10.56
N GLY A 457 13.53 15.20 -11.32
CA GLY A 457 14.32 16.41 -11.10
C GLY A 457 14.80 16.56 -9.64
N VAL A 458 14.94 17.80 -9.15
CA VAL A 458 15.45 18.11 -7.80
C VAL A 458 14.45 18.93 -6.99
N VAL A 459 13.78 18.26 -6.06
CA VAL A 459 12.95 18.89 -5.01
C VAL A 459 13.39 18.30 -3.68
N PRO A 460 13.76 19.13 -2.69
CA PRO A 460 14.12 18.65 -1.36
C PRO A 460 13.03 17.75 -0.79
N ASN A 461 13.40 16.63 -0.16
CA ASN A 461 12.46 15.81 0.59
C ASN A 461 12.62 16.11 2.08
N VAL A 462 11.94 17.15 2.55
CA VAL A 462 11.97 17.59 3.96
C VAL A 462 10.55 17.91 4.42
N CYS A 463 10.25 17.64 5.68
CA CYS A 463 8.98 18.05 6.27
C CYS A 463 8.93 19.56 6.53
N GLY A 464 7.72 20.11 6.57
CA GLY A 464 7.52 21.53 6.90
C GLY A 464 7.79 22.48 5.73
N MET A 465 7.56 22.00 4.51
CA MET A 465 7.64 22.83 3.31
C MET A 465 6.68 24.01 3.37
N ASP A 466 7.11 25.15 2.82
CA ASP A 466 6.21 26.28 2.56
C ASP A 466 5.31 26.00 1.34
N ASP A 467 4.33 26.87 1.12
CA ASP A 467 3.31 26.68 0.06
C ASP A 467 3.95 26.65 -1.35
N THR A 468 5.02 27.41 -1.56
CA THR A 468 5.74 27.44 -2.84
C THR A 468 6.46 26.13 -3.11
N ALA A 469 7.16 25.59 -2.11
CA ALA A 469 7.82 24.29 -2.20
C ALA A 469 6.79 23.15 -2.34
N LEU A 470 5.64 23.25 -1.68
CA LEU A 470 4.55 22.28 -1.81
C LEU A 470 3.93 22.30 -3.21
N ALA A 471 3.74 23.48 -3.80
CA ALA A 471 3.29 23.63 -5.19
C ALA A 471 4.30 23.02 -6.18
N LYS A 472 5.60 23.25 -5.97
CA LYS A 472 6.66 22.64 -6.78
C LYS A 472 6.67 21.12 -6.66
N LEU A 473 6.53 20.59 -5.44
CA LEU A 473 6.40 19.15 -5.20
C LEU A 473 5.17 18.58 -5.91
N THR A 474 4.04 19.29 -5.87
CA THR A 474 2.80 18.88 -6.54
C THR A 474 3.00 18.78 -8.07
N SER A 475 3.61 19.79 -8.68
CA SER A 475 3.93 19.81 -10.11
C SER A 475 4.91 18.69 -10.50
N GLN A 476 5.95 18.47 -9.69
CA GLN A 476 6.91 17.38 -9.88
C GLN A 476 6.22 16.01 -9.85
N GLN A 477 5.35 15.75 -8.86
CA GLN A 477 4.62 14.49 -8.77
C GLN A 477 3.67 14.29 -9.95
N ALA A 478 3.03 15.36 -10.44
CA ALA A 478 2.20 15.29 -11.64
C ALA A 478 3.03 14.94 -12.89
N ALA A 479 4.22 15.51 -13.04
CA ALA A 479 5.13 15.19 -14.14
C ALA A 479 5.60 13.73 -14.10
N ILE A 480 5.89 13.19 -12.90
CA ILE A 480 6.23 11.77 -12.75
C ILE A 480 5.04 10.89 -13.12
N ARG A 481 3.83 11.20 -12.66
CA ARG A 481 2.61 10.43 -12.96
C ARG A 481 2.31 10.38 -14.46
N ALA A 482 2.64 11.43 -15.21
CA ALA A 482 2.42 11.50 -16.65
C ALA A 482 3.27 10.50 -17.47
N VAL A 483 4.37 9.99 -16.90
CA VAL A 483 5.23 8.98 -17.56
C VAL A 483 5.01 7.56 -17.02
N LEU A 484 4.08 7.38 -16.08
CA LEU A 484 3.75 6.06 -15.57
C LEU A 484 2.86 5.29 -16.56
N PRO A 485 2.97 3.96 -16.60
CA PRO A 485 1.97 3.12 -17.24
C PRO A 485 0.56 3.42 -16.70
N PRO A 486 -0.49 3.24 -17.51
CA PRO A 486 -1.86 3.55 -17.11
C PRO A 486 -2.35 2.70 -15.94
N LEU A 487 -1.89 1.45 -15.86
CA LEU A 487 -2.19 0.52 -14.77
C LEU A 487 -0.91 0.20 -13.98
N PRO A 488 -1.00 0.12 -12.65
CA PRO A 488 0.07 -0.40 -11.81
C PRO A 488 0.18 -1.92 -11.94
N ASN A 489 1.27 -2.49 -11.45
CA ASN A 489 1.44 -3.94 -11.35
C ASN A 489 0.97 -4.45 -9.97
N GLU A 490 1.18 -3.64 -8.93
CA GLU A 490 0.82 -3.97 -7.56
C GLU A 490 0.05 -2.85 -6.88
N LYS A 491 -0.79 -3.25 -5.92
CA LYS A 491 -1.40 -2.37 -4.94
C LYS A 491 -1.43 -3.07 -3.60
N LEU A 492 -0.70 -2.52 -2.63
CA LEU A 492 -0.71 -3.00 -1.26
C LEU A 492 -1.53 -2.03 -0.43
N VAL A 493 -2.49 -2.53 0.34
CA VAL A 493 -3.40 -1.74 1.16
C VAL A 493 -3.26 -2.20 2.61
N TYR A 494 -3.14 -1.24 3.52
CA TYR A 494 -2.86 -1.47 4.93
C TYR A 494 -3.87 -0.73 5.81
N SER A 495 -4.24 -1.35 6.93
CA SER A 495 -4.98 -0.70 8.00
C SER A 495 -4.02 -0.27 9.11
N CYS A 496 -3.98 1.02 9.42
CA CYS A 496 -3.08 1.58 10.41
C CYS A 496 -3.75 1.78 11.76
N LYS A 497 -3.14 1.23 12.82
CA LYS A 497 -3.58 1.40 14.21
C LYS A 497 -2.48 2.07 15.01
N SER A 498 -2.85 2.79 16.07
CA SER A 498 -1.86 3.39 16.97
C SER A 498 -0.95 2.31 17.54
N ALA A 499 0.36 2.49 17.35
CA ALA A 499 1.36 1.58 17.92
C ALA A 499 1.36 1.76 19.45
N ARG A 500 1.27 0.65 20.19
CA ARG A 500 1.32 0.65 21.66
C ARG A 500 2.74 0.88 22.16
#